data_AF-A0AAV7JRL6-F1
#
_entry.id   AF-A0AAV7JRL6-F1
#
_cell.length_a   1.000
_cell.length_b   1.000
_cell.length_c   1.000
_cell.angle_alpha   90.00
_cell.angle_beta   90.00
_cell.angle_gamma   90.00
#
_symmetry.space_group_name_H-M   'P 1'
#
loop_
_entity.id
_entity.type
_entity.pdbx_description
1 polymer ?
#
loop_
_entity_poly.entity_id
_entity_poly.type
_entity_poly.pdbx_seq_one_letter_code
_entity_poly.pdbx_strand_id
1 'polypeptide(L)'
;MVHGKPRHPESQGSAERLNCDVKDILTAWLGDNDSTDWPTELRFVQFQKNSGYHSGIKQSPFKALFGRDAQVGLRSASLSNEILERLVSEDDLITVWQNGHNGEIGK
;
A
#
# COMPACT_ATOMS: atom_id res chain seq x y z
N MET A 1 18.48 4.58 22.07
CA MET A 1 17.51 3.58 22.58
C MET A 1 16.34 4.34 23.20
N VAL A 2 15.23 4.46 22.47
CA VAL A 2 14.05 5.21 22.93
C VAL A 2 13.25 4.31 23.88
N HIS A 3 13.25 4.63 25.17
CA HIS A 3 12.43 3.96 26.17
C HIS A 3 11.11 4.70 26.29
N GLY A 4 10.04 4.15 25.71
CA GLY A 4 8.68 4.66 25.91
C GLY A 4 8.25 4.47 27.37
N LYS A 5 7.76 5.53 28.02
CA LYS A 5 7.21 5.47 29.39
C LYS A 5 6.07 4.43 29.46
N PRO A 6 5.97 3.65 30.56
CA PRO A 6 4.91 2.66 30.71
C PRO A 6 3.56 3.37 30.76
N ARG A 7 2.75 3.18 29.72
CA ARG A 7 1.36 3.59 29.68
C ARG A 7 0.56 2.42 29.10
N HIS A 8 -0.22 1.79 29.98
CA HIS A 8 -1.23 0.79 29.67
C HIS A 8 -0.75 -0.58 29.14
N PRO A 9 -0.80 -1.66 29.95
CA PRO A 9 -0.37 -3.01 29.57
C PRO A 9 -1.07 -3.57 28.32
N GLU A 10 -2.37 -3.33 28.17
CA GLU A 10 -3.12 -3.88 27.01
C GLU A 10 -2.78 -3.17 25.69
N SER A 11 -2.48 -1.87 25.74
CA SER A 11 -2.14 -1.10 24.54
C SER A 11 -0.72 -1.44 24.08
N GLN A 12 0.20 -1.59 25.03
CA GLN A 12 1.56 -2.07 24.74
C GLN A 12 1.55 -3.50 24.20
N GLY A 13 0.79 -4.43 24.80
CA GLY A 13 0.74 -5.80 24.29
C GLY A 13 0.17 -5.93 22.87
N SER A 14 -0.78 -5.07 22.49
CA SER A 14 -1.30 -5.02 21.12
C SER A 14 -0.27 -4.46 20.13
N ALA A 15 0.36 -3.33 20.48
CA ALA A 15 1.40 -2.72 19.67
C ALA A 15 2.65 -3.61 19.52
N GLU A 16 3.02 -4.32 20.60
CA GLU A 16 4.13 -5.29 20.59
C GLU A 16 3.85 -6.46 19.66
N ARG A 17 2.64 -7.04 19.72
CA ARG A 17 2.22 -8.10 18.78
C ARG A 17 2.23 -7.63 17.33
N LEU A 18 1.68 -6.44 17.06
CA LEU A 18 1.69 -5.88 15.70
C LEU A 18 3.11 -5.62 15.20
N ASN A 19 4.01 -5.15 16.06
CA ASN A 19 5.42 -4.96 15.72
C ASN A 19 6.13 -6.29 15.46
N CYS A 20 5.81 -7.36 16.20
CA CYS A 20 6.31 -8.69 15.92
C CYS A 20 5.84 -9.19 14.55
N ASP A 21 4.53 -9.13 14.28
CA ASP A 21 3.97 -9.53 12.98
C ASP A 21 4.65 -8.80 11.80
N VAL A 22 4.85 -7.48 11.91
CA VAL A 22 5.48 -6.69 10.85
C VAL A 22 6.94 -7.11 10.65
N LYS A 23 7.67 -7.40 11.73
CA LYS A 23 9.05 -7.91 11.63
C LYS A 23 9.09 -9.27 10.97
N ASP A 24 8.20 -10.19 11.35
CA ASP A 24 8.18 -11.55 10.80
C ASP A 24 7.87 -11.52 9.29
N ILE A 25 6.89 -10.71 8.87
CA ILE A 25 6.57 -10.52 7.46
C ILE A 25 7.75 -9.89 6.71
N LEU A 26 8.40 -8.87 7.29
CA LEU A 26 9.55 -8.22 6.68
C LEU A 26 10.74 -9.18 6.54
N THR A 27 11.01 -10.01 7.53
CA THR A 27 12.08 -11.02 7.48
C THR A 27 11.80 -12.06 6.39
N ALA A 28 10.58 -12.57 6.29
CA ALA A 28 10.19 -13.47 5.21
C ALA A 28 10.34 -12.80 3.83
N TRP A 29 9.82 -11.57 3.68
CA TRP A 29 9.89 -10.82 2.43
C TRP A 29 11.32 -10.56 1.96
N LEU A 30 12.22 -10.14 2.86
CA LEU A 30 13.63 -9.94 2.55
C LEU A 30 14.31 -11.22 2.08
N GLY A 31 13.99 -12.36 2.72
CA GLY A 31 14.50 -13.68 2.32
C GLY A 31 13.98 -14.12 0.95
N ASP A 32 12.69 -13.93 0.68
CA ASP A 32 12.06 -14.31 -0.59
C ASP A 32 12.54 -13.44 -1.78
N ASN A 33 12.93 -12.20 -1.52
CA ASN A 33 13.38 -11.25 -2.55
C ASN A 33 14.91 -11.10 -2.65
N ASP A 34 15.69 -11.87 -1.87
CA ASP A 34 17.15 -11.74 -1.74
C ASP A 34 17.60 -10.27 -1.58
N SER A 35 16.87 -9.52 -0.76
CA SER A 35 17.02 -8.08 -0.57
C SER A 35 17.55 -7.79 0.82
N THR A 36 18.47 -6.82 0.93
CA THR A 36 18.93 -6.27 2.21
C THR A 36 18.39 -4.87 2.47
N ASP A 37 17.63 -4.31 1.53
CA ASP A 37 17.13 -2.92 1.59
C ASP A 37 15.82 -2.83 2.38
N TRP A 38 15.89 -3.20 3.66
CA TRP A 38 14.74 -3.22 4.56
C TRP A 38 13.91 -1.92 4.60
N PRO A 39 14.48 -0.69 4.47
CA PRO A 39 13.66 0.53 4.47
C PRO A 39 12.72 0.62 3.26
N THR A 40 13.15 0.12 2.10
CA THR A 40 12.32 0.06 0.90
C THR A 40 11.30 -1.06 1.01
N GLU A 41 11.74 -2.26 1.43
CA GLU A 41 10.84 -3.41 1.58
C GLU A 41 9.75 -3.20 2.63
N LEU A 42 10.06 -2.49 3.71
CA LEU A 42 9.09 -2.15 4.76
C LEU A 42 7.88 -1.38 4.20
N ARG A 43 8.05 -0.59 3.14
CA ARG A 43 6.93 0.13 2.52
C ARG A 43 5.90 -0.84 1.93
N PHE A 44 6.36 -1.91 1.29
CA PHE A 44 5.48 -2.94 0.72
C PHE A 44 4.79 -3.74 1.82
N VAL A 45 5.54 -4.18 2.83
CA VAL A 45 5.00 -4.91 3.99
C VAL A 45 3.94 -4.09 4.72
N GLN A 46 4.23 -2.82 4.98
CA GLN A 46 3.32 -1.91 5.65
C GLN A 46 2.04 -1.69 4.82
N PHE A 47 2.18 -1.48 3.52
CA PHE A 47 1.05 -1.32 2.61
C PHE A 47 0.17 -2.58 2.59
N GLN A 48 0.77 -3.76 2.50
CA GLN A 48 0.04 -5.03 2.47
C GLN A 48 -0.70 -5.28 3.78
N LYS A 49 -0.05 -5.08 4.94
CA LYS A 49 -0.69 -5.23 6.26
C LYS A 49 -1.86 -4.25 6.43
N ASN A 50 -1.72 -2.99 5.99
CA ASN A 50 -2.75 -1.97 6.14
C ASN A 50 -3.92 -2.13 5.15
N SER A 51 -3.66 -2.72 3.99
CA SER A 51 -4.68 -2.93 2.95
C SER A 51 -5.47 -4.22 3.15
N GLY A 52 -4.92 -5.18 3.93
CA GLY A 52 -5.58 -6.44 4.25
C GLY A 52 -6.79 -6.29 5.18
N TYR A 53 -7.74 -7.21 5.05
CA TYR A 53 -8.93 -7.26 5.91
C TYR A 53 -8.56 -7.59 7.36
N HIS A 54 -9.03 -6.78 8.30
CA HIS A 54 -8.83 -6.98 9.73
C HIS A 54 -10.17 -7.33 10.41
N SER A 55 -10.27 -8.56 10.92
CA SER A 55 -11.51 -9.13 11.48
C SER A 55 -12.11 -8.30 12.61
N GLY A 56 -11.28 -7.72 13.48
CA GLY A 56 -11.74 -6.92 14.62
C GLY A 56 -12.46 -5.62 14.23
N ILE A 57 -12.13 -5.02 13.09
CA ILE A 57 -12.76 -3.78 12.59
C ILE A 57 -13.67 -4.04 11.39
N LYS A 58 -13.77 -5.28 10.94
CA LYS A 58 -14.56 -5.74 9.79
C LYS A 58 -14.26 -5.02 8.46
N GLN A 59 -13.06 -4.45 8.33
CA GLN A 59 -12.56 -3.78 7.12
C GLN A 59 -11.03 -3.72 7.17
N SER A 60 -10.37 -3.15 6.16
CA SER A 60 -8.93 -2.90 6.22
C SER A 60 -8.62 -1.65 7.06
N PRO A 61 -7.49 -1.63 7.80
CA PRO A 61 -7.04 -0.42 8.49
C PRO A 61 -6.92 0.80 7.56
N PHE A 62 -6.49 0.59 6.31
CA PHE A 62 -6.46 1.63 5.28
C PHE A 62 -7.87 2.20 5.02
N LYS A 63 -8.87 1.34 4.82
CA LYS A 63 -10.25 1.77 4.59
C LYS A 63 -10.82 2.50 5.81
N ALA A 64 -10.52 2.03 7.01
CA ALA A 64 -10.94 2.68 8.24
C ALA A 64 -10.36 4.11 8.37
N LEU A 65 -9.12 4.33 7.93
CA LEU A 65 -8.45 5.63 8.01
C LEU A 65 -8.84 6.59 6.87
N PHE A 66 -8.92 6.10 5.64
CA PHE A 66 -9.11 6.93 4.45
C PHE A 66 -10.53 6.90 3.87
N GLY A 67 -11.42 6.05 4.39
CA GLY A 67 -12.80 5.91 3.91
C GLY A 67 -12.95 5.23 2.55
N ARG A 68 -11.85 4.75 1.95
CA ARG A 68 -11.84 4.08 0.64
C ARG A 68 -10.89 2.89 0.66
N ASP A 69 -11.12 1.93 -0.23
CA ASP A 69 -10.22 0.80 -0.39
C ASP A 69 -8.85 1.26 -0.94
N ALA A 70 -7.79 0.56 -0.56
CA ALA A 70 -6.46 0.81 -1.09
C ALA A 70 -6.45 0.53 -2.60
N GLN A 71 -5.96 1.48 -3.39
CA GLN A 71 -5.85 1.33 -4.84
C GLN A 71 -4.50 0.70 -5.18
N VAL A 72 -4.53 -0.30 -6.07
CA VAL A 72 -3.34 -1.01 -6.57
C VAL A 72 -3.33 -1.00 -8.09
N GLY A 73 -2.14 -1.10 -8.69
CA GLY A 73 -1.97 -1.13 -10.14
C GLY A 73 -2.45 0.16 -10.82
N LEU A 74 -3.13 0.04 -11.96
CA LEU A 74 -3.58 1.20 -12.74
C LEU A 74 -4.57 2.10 -11.98
N ARG A 75 -5.29 1.57 -10.97
CA ARG A 75 -6.19 2.37 -10.13
C ARG A 75 -5.45 3.34 -9.22
N SER A 76 -4.15 3.15 -8.97
CA SER A 76 -3.34 4.13 -8.24
C SER A 76 -2.77 5.22 -9.15
N ALA A 77 -2.89 5.09 -10.47
CA ALA A 77 -2.55 6.15 -11.39
C ALA A 77 -3.62 7.26 -11.36
N SER A 78 -3.24 8.49 -11.72
CA SER A 78 -4.15 9.63 -11.86
C SER A 78 -5.00 9.53 -13.14
N LEU A 79 -5.66 8.39 -13.34
CA LEU A 79 -6.53 8.11 -14.48
C LEU A 79 -7.99 8.14 -14.04
N SER A 80 -8.86 8.70 -14.87
CA SER A 80 -10.31 8.69 -14.65
C SER A 80 -10.85 7.26 -14.69
N ASN A 81 -11.87 6.95 -13.89
CA ASN A 81 -12.51 5.63 -13.88
C ASN A 81 -13.02 5.22 -15.27
N GLU A 82 -13.53 6.16 -16.06
CA GLU A 82 -13.96 5.93 -17.44
C GLU A 82 -12.82 5.37 -18.32
N ILE A 83 -11.60 5.89 -18.15
CA ILE A 83 -10.43 5.40 -18.89
C ILE A 83 -10.09 4.00 -18.40
N LEU A 84 -10.09 3.78 -17.09
CA LEU A 84 -9.77 2.47 -16.49
C LEU A 84 -10.74 1.37 -16.91
N GLU A 85 -12.03 1.69 -17.06
CA GLU A 85 -13.06 0.74 -17.51
C GLU A 85 -12.97 0.41 -19.00
N ARG A 86 -12.36 1.30 -19.80
CA ARG A 86 -12.21 1.15 -21.25
C ARG A 86 -10.90 0.45 -21.66
N LEU A 87 -9.93 0.33 -20.75
CA LEU A 87 -8.65 -0.32 -21.03
C LEU A 87 -8.85 -1.83 -21.17
N VAL A 88 -8.62 -2.37 -22.38
CA VAL A 88 -8.73 -3.81 -22.67
C VAL A 88 -7.35 -4.41 -22.97
N SER A 89 -6.44 -3.62 -23.55
CA SER A 89 -5.13 -4.06 -24.03
C SER A 89 -4.00 -3.11 -23.68
N GLU A 90 -2.75 -3.56 -23.86
CA GLU A 90 -1.56 -2.71 -23.71
C GLU A 90 -1.51 -1.56 -24.73
N ASP A 91 -2.06 -1.77 -25.94
CA ASP A 91 -2.18 -0.73 -26.97
C ASP A 91 -3.07 0.44 -26.52
N ASP A 92 -4.14 0.14 -25.77
CA ASP A 92 -5.01 1.17 -25.19
C ASP A 92 -4.26 2.01 -24.14
N LEU A 93 -3.37 1.39 -23.36
CA LEU A 93 -2.51 2.11 -22.40
C LEU A 93 -1.55 3.07 -23.11
N ILE A 94 -0.92 2.61 -24.19
CA ILE A 94 -0.01 3.43 -25.00
C ILE A 94 -0.76 4.63 -25.57
N THR A 95 -1.97 4.41 -26.09
CA THR A 95 -2.82 5.47 -26.64
C THR A 95 -3.19 6.51 -25.58
N VAL A 96 -3.58 6.08 -24.38
CA VAL A 96 -3.89 6.98 -23.25
C VAL A 96 -2.67 7.80 -22.85
N TRP A 97 -1.50 7.18 -22.76
CA TRP A 97 -0.27 7.85 -22.38
C TRP A 97 0.17 8.89 -23.42
N GLN A 98 0.12 8.55 -24.70
CA GLN A 98 0.45 9.47 -25.81
C GLN A 98 -0.51 10.67 -25.86
N ASN A 99 -1.81 10.44 -25.67
CA ASN A 99 -2.81 11.51 -25.67
C ASN A 99 -2.66 12.48 -24.48
N GLY A 100 -2.23 11.99 -23.31
CA GLY A 100 -1.94 12.83 -22.15
C GLY A 100 -0.74 13.77 -22.35
N HIS A 101 0.26 13.34 -23.12
CA HIS A 101 1.48 14.12 -23.38
C HIS A 101 1.31 15.17 -24.50
N ASN A 102 0.39 14.91 -25.45
CA ASN A 102 0.14 15.81 -26.59
C ASN A 102 -0.80 16.99 -26.25
N GLY A 103 -1.37 17.03 -25.04
CA GLY A 103 -2.30 18.08 -24.59
C GLY A 103 -1.64 19.38 -24.11
N GLU A 104 -0.31 19.44 -23.97
CA GLU A 104 0.40 20.62 -23.41
C GLU A 104 1.12 21.48 -24.47
N ILE A 105 1.12 21.09 -25.75
CA ILE A 105 1.86 21.78 -26.83
C ILE A 105 0.95 22.59 -27.77
N GLY A 106 -0.09 23.22 -27.22
CA GLY A 106 -1.05 24.00 -28.00
C GLY A 106 -1.68 25.15 -27.23
N LYS A 107 -0.89 26.16 -26.87
CA LYS A 107 -1.35 27.53 -26.63
C LYS A 107 -0.36 28.51 -27.26
#